data_AF-A0A5N7MTX1-F1
#
_entry.id   AF-A0A5N7MTX1-F1
#
_cell.length_a   1.000
_cell.length_b   1.000
_cell.length_c   1.000
_cell.angle_alpha   90.00
_cell.angle_beta   90.00
_cell.angle_gamma   90.00
#
_symmetry.space_group_name_H-M   'P 1'
#
loop_
_entity.id
_entity.type
_entity.pdbx_description
1 polymer ?
#
loop_
_entity_poly.entity_id
_entity_poly.type
_entity_poly.pdbx_seq_one_letter_code
_entity_poly.pdbx_strand_id
1 'polypeptide(L)'
;MAGAAECHLPRPLRLRPRAVRTLAGEEKGLAAHLAEEIRHLPEWRKGNHVFVPLGIGSHVDHQLVFDASRCLAAQGEVYAYEDCPYAIHTPEGRRTRLAVLDGKVGEPVLVPVGGTLEQRLEAIACYASQVPVIFRFTQNFRGAVTGFAHEVGGELGPAERFWPVLPAGAA
;
A
#
# COMPACT_ATOMS: atom_id res chain seq x y z
N MET A 1 -62.30 12.98 -9.52
CA MET A 1 -61.86 11.65 -9.01
C MET A 1 -60.50 11.36 -9.64
N ALA A 2 -59.42 11.91 -9.05
CA ALA A 2 -58.07 11.73 -9.56
C ALA A 2 -57.48 10.44 -9.00
N GLY A 3 -57.05 9.52 -9.87
CA GLY A 3 -56.35 8.29 -9.49
C GLY A 3 -54.90 8.59 -9.14
N ALA A 4 -54.47 8.19 -7.94
CA ALA A 4 -53.09 8.28 -7.51
C ALA A 4 -52.25 7.24 -8.26
N ALA A 5 -51.25 7.69 -9.02
CA ALA A 5 -50.23 6.83 -9.58
C ALA A 5 -49.15 6.60 -8.50
N GLU A 6 -49.03 5.37 -8.00
CA GLU A 6 -47.96 4.97 -7.10
C GLU A 6 -46.61 5.03 -7.84
N CYS A 7 -45.80 6.02 -7.46
CA CYS A 7 -44.43 6.17 -7.93
C CYS A 7 -43.56 5.13 -7.22
N HIS A 8 -43.29 4.01 -7.90
CA HIS A 8 -42.42 2.96 -7.39
C HIS A 8 -40.95 3.41 -7.53
N LEU A 9 -40.42 4.07 -6.50
CA LEU A 9 -38.99 4.39 -6.43
C LEU A 9 -38.18 3.08 -6.28
N PRO A 10 -37.12 2.86 -7.08
CA PRO A 10 -36.26 1.70 -6.90
C PRO A 10 -35.56 1.77 -5.54
N ARG A 11 -35.55 0.64 -4.81
CA ARG A 11 -34.80 0.51 -3.54
C ARG A 11 -33.32 0.87 -3.77
N PRO A 12 -32.69 1.64 -2.88
CA PRO A 12 -31.28 1.96 -3.02
C PRO A 12 -30.46 0.67 -2.99
N LEU A 13 -29.58 0.50 -3.98
CA LEU A 13 -28.57 -0.54 -3.97
C LEU A 13 -27.71 -0.35 -2.71
N ARG A 14 -27.89 -1.20 -1.71
CA ARG A 14 -26.94 -1.30 -0.60
C ARG A 14 -25.65 -1.87 -1.17
N LEU A 15 -24.68 -0.99 -1.46
CA LEU A 15 -23.31 -1.40 -1.66
C LEU A 15 -22.86 -2.08 -0.36
N ARG A 16 -22.76 -3.41 -0.39
CA ARG A 16 -22.12 -4.14 0.70
C ARG A 16 -20.66 -3.67 0.75
N PRO A 17 -20.10 -3.32 1.92
CA PRO A 17 -18.67 -3.13 2.04
C PRO A 17 -18.00 -4.37 1.47
N ARG A 18 -17.12 -4.23 0.48
CA ARG A 18 -16.22 -5.33 0.10
C ARG A 18 -15.47 -5.67 1.37
N ALA A 19 -15.70 -6.89 1.88
CA ALA A 19 -14.96 -7.39 3.03
C ALA A 19 -13.47 -7.17 2.75
N VAL A 20 -12.78 -6.47 3.65
CA VAL A 20 -11.33 -6.47 3.66
C VAL A 20 -10.95 -7.93 3.85
N ARG A 21 -10.40 -8.55 2.81
CA ARG A 21 -9.97 -9.94 2.89
C ARG A 21 -8.75 -9.96 3.81
N THR A 22 -8.95 -10.43 5.03
CA THR A 22 -7.86 -10.81 5.94
C THR A 22 -7.31 -12.16 5.50
N LEU A 23 -6.01 -12.36 5.65
CA LEU A 23 -5.36 -13.62 5.28
C LEU A 23 -5.96 -14.80 6.06
N ALA A 24 -6.19 -15.92 5.36
CA ALA A 24 -6.64 -17.19 5.92
C ALA A 24 -5.53 -17.86 6.77
N GLY A 25 -5.90 -18.82 7.62
CA GLY A 25 -4.95 -19.49 8.52
C GLY A 25 -3.78 -20.19 7.83
N GLU A 26 -4.01 -20.75 6.63
CA GLU A 26 -2.97 -21.39 5.80
C GLU A 26 -1.95 -20.37 5.24
N GLU A 27 -2.38 -19.13 5.02
CA GLU A 27 -1.55 -18.04 4.48
C GLU A 27 -0.54 -17.51 5.53
N LYS A 28 -0.74 -17.76 6.83
CA LYS A 28 0.25 -17.42 7.88
C LYS A 28 1.53 -18.25 7.75
N GLY A 29 1.42 -19.51 7.30
CA GLY A 29 2.58 -20.35 7.00
C GLY A 29 3.39 -19.78 5.84
N LEU A 30 2.70 -19.21 4.85
CA LEU A 30 3.34 -18.59 3.69
C LEU A 30 4.12 -17.33 4.05
N ALA A 31 3.59 -16.45 4.91
CA ALA A 31 4.32 -15.27 5.36
C ALA A 31 5.62 -15.63 6.09
N ALA A 32 5.58 -16.63 6.98
CA ALA A 32 6.77 -17.12 7.67
C ALA A 32 7.77 -17.77 6.70
N HIS A 33 7.29 -18.53 5.71
CA HIS A 33 8.12 -19.11 4.66
C HIS A 33 8.80 -18.03 3.81
N LEU A 34 8.07 -17.00 3.37
CA LEU A 34 8.64 -15.86 2.64
C LEU A 34 9.74 -15.15 3.45
N ALA A 35 9.52 -14.96 4.75
CA ALA A 35 10.53 -14.37 5.62
C ALA A 35 11.78 -15.26 5.77
N GLU A 36 11.64 -16.58 5.70
CA GLU A 36 12.77 -17.51 5.66
C GLU A 36 13.51 -17.43 4.33
N GLU A 37 12.81 -17.42 3.20
CA GLU A 37 13.43 -17.28 1.87
C GLU A 37 14.19 -15.96 1.75
N ILE A 38 13.63 -14.84 2.24
CA ILE A 38 14.31 -13.54 2.26
C ILE A 38 15.60 -13.62 3.09
N ARG A 39 15.60 -14.33 4.22
CA ARG A 39 16.79 -14.51 5.07
C ARG A 39 17.89 -15.34 4.39
N HIS A 40 17.53 -16.18 3.43
CA HIS A 40 18.48 -16.98 2.65
C HIS A 40 19.07 -16.24 1.45
N LEU A 41 18.57 -15.04 1.11
CA LEU A 41 19.14 -14.23 0.03
C LEU A 41 20.61 -13.86 0.34
N PRO A 42 21.52 -13.92 -0.65
CA PRO A 42 22.93 -13.60 -0.44
C PRO A 42 23.17 -12.14 -0.07
N GLU A 43 22.21 -11.24 -0.27
CA GLU A 43 22.23 -9.83 0.15
C GLU A 43 21.72 -9.62 1.58
N TRP A 44 21.03 -10.60 2.17
CA TRP A 44 20.44 -10.47 3.49
C TRP A 44 21.51 -10.39 4.58
N ARG A 45 21.47 -9.34 5.40
CA ARG A 45 22.28 -9.21 6.60
C ARG A 45 21.40 -8.68 7.73
N LYS A 46 21.69 -9.13 8.95
CA LYS A 46 21.09 -8.56 10.16
C LYS A 46 21.42 -7.06 10.23
N GLY A 47 20.43 -6.22 10.53
CA GLY A 47 20.58 -4.76 10.54
C GLY A 47 20.38 -4.07 9.19
N ASN A 48 20.05 -4.78 8.11
CA ASN A 48 19.64 -4.14 6.86
C ASN A 48 18.38 -3.27 7.05
N HIS A 49 18.27 -2.22 6.22
CA HIS A 49 17.01 -1.54 6.00
C HIS A 49 16.22 -2.27 4.92
N VAL A 50 14.98 -2.66 5.25
CA VAL A 50 14.10 -3.40 4.34
C VAL A 50 12.86 -2.56 4.08
N PHE A 51 12.55 -2.32 2.81
CA PHE A 51 11.37 -1.59 2.40
C PHE A 51 10.34 -2.55 1.80
N VAL A 52 9.12 -2.53 2.31
CA VAL A 52 8.03 -3.46 1.93
C VAL A 52 6.73 -2.70 1.65
N PRO A 53 5.77 -3.26 0.89
CA PRO A 53 4.46 -2.63 0.74
C PRO A 53 3.70 -2.56 2.07
N LEU A 54 2.96 -1.47 2.31
CA LEU A 54 2.00 -1.41 3.42
C LEU A 54 0.79 -2.34 3.16
N GLY A 55 0.43 -2.55 1.90
CA GLY A 55 -0.72 -3.35 1.49
C GLY A 55 -1.99 -2.54 1.20
N ILE A 56 -1.85 -1.27 0.80
CA ILE A 56 -2.95 -0.45 0.30
C ILE A 56 -3.48 -1.04 -1.02
N GLY A 57 -4.80 -0.97 -1.23
CA GLY A 57 -5.46 -1.53 -2.42
C GLY A 57 -5.84 -3.01 -2.29
N SER A 58 -5.53 -3.64 -1.14
CA SER A 58 -5.94 -5.00 -0.81
C SER A 58 -5.43 -6.09 -1.77
N HIS A 59 -4.26 -5.88 -2.37
CA HIS A 59 -3.57 -6.93 -3.11
C HIS A 59 -3.02 -7.97 -2.13
N VAL A 60 -3.38 -9.25 -2.31
CA VAL A 60 -3.04 -10.32 -1.35
C VAL A 60 -1.51 -10.47 -1.21
N ASP A 61 -0.76 -10.38 -2.30
CA ASP A 61 0.70 -10.49 -2.25
C ASP A 61 1.35 -9.36 -1.44
N HIS A 62 0.82 -8.13 -1.55
CA HIS A 62 1.35 -7.01 -0.75
C HIS A 62 1.06 -7.21 0.74
N GLN A 63 -0.09 -7.77 1.09
CA GLN A 63 -0.42 -8.09 2.47
C GLN A 63 0.46 -9.23 3.02
N LEU A 64 0.71 -10.26 2.22
CA LEU A 64 1.61 -11.36 2.56
C LEU A 64 3.04 -10.88 2.77
N VAL A 65 3.57 -10.03 1.90
CA VAL A 65 4.91 -9.44 2.05
C VAL A 65 4.97 -8.55 3.30
N PHE A 66 3.93 -7.75 3.56
CA PHE A 66 3.85 -6.98 4.82
C PHE A 66 3.90 -7.91 6.04
N ASP A 67 3.11 -8.98 6.07
CA ASP A 67 3.08 -9.89 7.21
C ASP A 67 4.39 -10.67 7.38
N ALA A 68 5.04 -11.06 6.28
CA ALA A 68 6.38 -11.66 6.30
C ALA A 68 7.42 -10.69 6.91
N SER A 69 7.31 -9.41 6.58
CA SER A 69 8.23 -8.37 7.06
C SER A 69 8.22 -8.20 8.58
N ARG A 70 7.10 -8.54 9.26
CA ARG A 70 7.02 -8.51 10.72
C ARG A 70 7.93 -9.54 11.39
N CYS A 71 8.25 -10.64 10.71
CA CYS A 71 9.24 -11.61 11.17
C CYS A 71 10.67 -11.07 11.00
N LEU A 72 10.90 -10.19 10.02
CA LEU A 72 12.19 -9.56 9.74
C LEU A 72 12.46 -8.37 10.68
N ALA A 73 11.42 -7.65 11.10
CA ALA A 73 11.51 -6.48 11.98
C ALA A 73 12.12 -6.76 13.36
N ALA A 74 12.19 -8.02 13.80
CA ALA A 74 12.89 -8.40 15.03
C ALA A 74 14.43 -8.38 14.88
N GLN A 75 14.96 -8.27 13.65
CA GLN A 75 16.37 -8.44 13.32
C GLN A 75 16.97 -7.26 12.54
N GLY A 76 16.19 -6.22 12.25
CA GLY A 76 16.62 -5.05 11.49
C GLY A 76 15.53 -3.99 11.40
N GLU A 77 15.79 -2.93 10.65
CA GLU A 77 14.80 -1.88 10.43
C GLU A 77 13.97 -2.19 9.19
N VAL A 78 12.66 -2.28 9.37
CA VAL A 78 11.73 -2.57 8.29
C VAL A 78 10.75 -1.42 8.19
N TYR A 79 10.57 -0.92 6.96
CA TYR A 79 9.71 0.21 6.66
C TYR A 79 8.68 -0.19 5.60
N ALA A 80 7.40 0.02 5.90
CA ALA A 80 6.32 -0.19 4.94
C ALA A 80 6.08 1.10 4.14
N TYR A 81 6.15 1.07 2.80
CA TYR A 81 5.88 2.23 1.95
C TYR A 81 4.39 2.39 1.62
N GLU A 82 3.93 3.63 1.43
CA GLU A 82 2.59 3.94 0.93
C GLU A 82 2.45 3.48 -0.52
N ASP A 83 1.69 2.40 -0.77
CA ASP A 83 1.66 1.74 -2.08
C ASP A 83 1.15 2.66 -3.20
N CYS A 84 2.06 3.19 -4.02
CA CYS A 84 1.75 3.96 -5.21
C CYS A 84 1.73 3.02 -6.43
N PRO A 85 0.67 3.04 -7.28
CA PRO A 85 -0.42 4.02 -7.33
C PRO A 85 -1.72 3.59 -6.64
N TYR A 86 -1.74 2.51 -5.85
CA TYR A 86 -2.96 2.10 -5.14
C TYR A 86 -3.50 3.20 -4.21
N ALA A 87 -2.62 3.96 -3.55
CA ALA A 87 -2.97 5.13 -2.74
C ALA A 87 -3.58 6.27 -3.57
N ILE A 88 -3.17 6.40 -4.83
CA ILE A 88 -3.77 7.36 -5.78
C ILE A 88 -5.18 6.90 -6.18
N HIS A 89 -5.32 5.62 -6.54
CA HIS A 89 -6.57 5.07 -7.04
C HIS A 89 -7.63 4.85 -5.96
N THR A 90 -7.22 4.75 -4.69
CA THR A 90 -8.09 4.51 -3.54
C THR A 90 -7.72 5.49 -2.41
N PRO A 91 -8.24 6.73 -2.43
CA PRO A 91 -7.88 7.76 -1.45
C PRO A 91 -8.08 7.33 0.01
N GLU A 92 -9.13 6.57 0.31
CA GLU A 92 -9.40 6.03 1.65
C GLU A 92 -8.62 4.75 1.96
N GLY A 93 -7.87 4.23 0.99
CA GLY A 93 -7.15 2.96 1.06
C GLY A 93 -6.10 2.96 2.15
N ARG A 94 -5.35 4.06 2.32
CA ARG A 94 -4.39 4.23 3.42
C ARG A 94 -5.07 4.09 4.79
N ARG A 95 -6.11 4.90 5.03
CA ARG A 95 -6.86 4.89 6.30
C ARG A 95 -7.45 3.50 6.59
N THR A 96 -8.01 2.86 5.57
CA THR A 96 -8.58 1.50 5.68
C THR A 96 -7.51 0.47 6.03
N ARG A 97 -6.35 0.51 5.37
CA ARG A 97 -5.25 -0.43 5.65
C ARG A 97 -4.68 -0.23 7.05
N LEU A 98 -4.43 1.01 7.48
CA LEU A 98 -3.92 1.30 8.82
C LEU A 98 -4.86 0.80 9.92
N ALA A 99 -6.18 0.95 9.75
CA ALA A 99 -7.16 0.40 10.69
C ALA A 99 -7.12 -1.13 10.80
N VAL A 100 -6.79 -1.84 9.70
CA VAL A 100 -6.64 -3.30 9.69
C VAL A 100 -5.31 -3.73 10.31
N LEU A 101 -4.28 -2.91 10.13
CA LEU A 101 -2.96 -3.17 10.72
C LEU A 101 -3.02 -3.06 12.24
N ASP A 102 -3.81 -2.15 12.81
CA ASP A 102 -4.13 -2.09 14.24
C ASP A 102 -2.87 -2.20 15.13
N GLY A 103 -2.05 -1.15 15.11
CA GLY A 103 -0.83 -1.08 15.92
C GLY A 103 0.34 -1.94 15.42
N LYS A 104 0.27 -2.53 14.22
CA LYS A 104 1.41 -3.27 13.61
C LYS A 104 2.47 -2.39 12.95
N VAL A 105 2.29 -1.08 12.96
CA VAL A 105 3.24 -0.08 12.44
C VAL A 105 3.33 1.11 13.39
N GLY A 106 4.49 1.78 13.43
CA GLY A 106 4.71 3.01 14.19
C GLY A 106 4.23 4.27 13.46
N GLU A 107 4.62 5.45 13.95
CA GLU A 107 4.33 6.73 13.28
C GLU A 107 5.03 6.84 11.92
N PRO A 108 4.38 7.44 10.90
CA PRO A 108 4.99 7.56 9.58
C PRO A 108 6.15 8.55 9.57
N VAL A 109 7.17 8.22 8.78
CA VAL A 109 8.24 9.13 8.38
C VAL A 109 8.02 9.58 6.93
N LEU A 110 8.33 10.85 6.67
CA LEU A 110 8.33 11.44 5.33
C LEU A 110 9.77 11.60 4.84
N VAL A 111 10.02 11.09 3.63
CA VAL A 111 11.33 11.20 2.97
C VAL A 111 11.19 12.14 1.78
N PRO A 112 11.81 13.32 1.77
CA PRO A 112 11.80 14.21 0.61
C PRO A 112 12.46 13.53 -0.60
N VAL A 113 11.77 13.58 -1.75
CA VAL A 113 12.23 12.98 -3.01
C VAL A 113 12.34 14.01 -4.14
N GLY A 114 12.25 15.31 -3.84
CA GLY A 114 12.32 16.35 -4.87
C GLY A 114 13.55 16.26 -5.79
N GLY A 115 14.71 15.89 -5.25
CA GLY A 115 15.94 15.70 -6.03
C GLY A 115 16.01 14.41 -6.85
N THR A 116 15.16 13.43 -6.58
CA THR A 116 15.16 12.10 -7.22
C THR A 116 13.85 11.76 -7.94
N LEU A 117 12.85 12.66 -7.90
CA LEU A 117 11.52 12.40 -8.44
C LEU A 117 11.56 12.08 -9.93
N GLU A 118 12.32 12.83 -10.74
CA GLU A 118 12.46 12.53 -12.17
C GLU A 118 13.11 11.17 -12.42
N GLN A 119 14.14 10.79 -11.64
CA GLN A 119 14.75 9.47 -11.76
C GLN A 119 13.76 8.34 -11.45
N ARG A 120 12.89 8.54 -10.45
CA ARG A 120 11.80 7.61 -10.14
C ARG A 120 10.79 7.53 -11.28
N LEU A 121 10.41 8.66 -11.90
CA LEU A 121 9.48 8.67 -13.03
C LEU A 121 10.05 7.94 -14.26
N GLU A 122 11.33 8.11 -14.55
CA GLU A 122 12.02 7.33 -15.60
C GLU A 122 12.06 5.84 -15.27
N ALA A 123 12.37 5.47 -14.02
CA ALA A 123 12.36 4.07 -13.59
C ALA A 123 10.97 3.45 -13.74
N ILE A 124 9.89 4.18 -13.41
CA ILE A 124 8.51 3.72 -13.63
C ILE A 124 8.23 3.56 -15.13
N ALA A 125 8.70 4.48 -15.97
CA ALA A 125 8.49 4.43 -17.43
C ALA A 125 9.09 3.17 -18.09
N CYS A 126 10.17 2.61 -17.52
CA CYS A 126 10.79 1.37 -18.00
C CYS A 126 9.84 0.16 -17.93
N TYR A 127 8.81 0.17 -17.09
CA TYR A 127 7.80 -0.90 -17.02
C TYR A 127 6.74 -0.74 -18.11
N ALA A 128 7.16 -0.71 -19.38
CA ALA A 128 6.32 -0.40 -20.55
C ALA A 128 5.06 -1.28 -20.69
N SER A 129 5.12 -2.54 -20.24
CA SER A 129 3.95 -3.44 -20.24
C SER A 129 2.94 -3.13 -19.12
N GLN A 130 3.37 -2.47 -18.05
CA GLN A 130 2.56 -2.22 -16.86
C GLN A 130 1.96 -0.81 -16.86
N VAL A 131 2.71 0.21 -17.27
CA VAL A 131 2.27 1.62 -17.20
C VAL A 131 0.89 1.84 -17.85
N PRO A 132 0.60 1.35 -19.08
CA PRO A 132 -0.71 1.53 -19.70
C PRO A 132 -1.85 0.83 -18.94
N VAL A 133 -1.56 -0.30 -18.28
CA VAL A 133 -2.56 -1.11 -17.55
C VAL A 133 -2.87 -0.50 -16.19
N ILE A 134 -1.82 -0.15 -15.45
CA ILE A 134 -1.90 0.39 -14.10
C ILE A 134 -2.53 1.78 -14.15
N PHE A 135 -2.08 2.64 -15.05
CA PHE A 135 -2.54 4.02 -15.17
C PHE A 135 -3.64 4.20 -16.22
N ARG A 136 -4.38 3.15 -16.60
CA ARG A 136 -5.41 3.19 -17.68
C ARG A 136 -6.48 4.28 -17.55
N PHE A 137 -6.65 4.87 -16.36
CA PHE A 137 -7.59 5.96 -16.09
C PHE A 137 -6.98 7.37 -16.25
N THR A 138 -5.69 7.47 -16.60
CA THR A 138 -4.99 8.71 -16.89
C THR A 138 -4.06 8.54 -18.09
N GLN A 139 -3.98 9.57 -18.93
CA GLN A 139 -2.97 9.61 -20.00
C GLN A 139 -1.64 10.23 -19.52
N ASN A 140 -1.60 10.74 -18.29
CA ASN A 140 -0.45 11.41 -17.70
C ASN A 140 -0.07 10.78 -16.36
N PHE A 141 0.54 9.59 -16.41
CA PHE A 141 1.00 8.90 -15.19
C PHE A 141 2.05 9.72 -14.44
N ARG A 142 2.93 10.45 -15.16
CA ARG A 142 3.96 11.29 -14.55
C ARG A 142 3.34 12.36 -13.66
N GLY A 143 2.37 13.09 -14.20
CA GLY A 143 1.62 14.10 -13.44
C GLY A 143 0.88 13.51 -12.25
N ALA A 144 0.30 12.31 -12.37
CA ALA A 144 -0.37 11.64 -11.26
C ALA A 144 0.60 11.29 -10.12
N VAL A 145 1.76 10.71 -10.45
CA VAL A 145 2.79 10.35 -9.44
C VAL A 145 3.42 11.60 -8.83
N THR A 146 3.73 12.64 -9.63
CA THR A 146 4.25 13.92 -9.14
C THR A 146 3.26 14.61 -8.21
N GLY A 147 1.99 14.71 -8.60
CA GLY A 147 0.94 15.30 -7.79
C GLY A 147 0.77 14.58 -6.45
N PHE A 148 0.78 13.24 -6.48
CA PHE A 148 0.74 12.44 -5.26
C PHE A 148 1.95 12.66 -4.35
N ALA A 149 3.17 12.72 -4.89
CA ALA A 149 4.36 13.00 -4.09
C ALA A 149 4.29 14.38 -3.41
N HIS A 150 3.77 15.39 -4.11
CA HIS A 150 3.52 16.72 -3.52
C HIS A 150 2.44 16.69 -2.44
N GLU A 151 1.35 15.95 -2.64
CA GLU A 151 0.30 15.77 -1.63
C GLU A 151 0.86 15.13 -0.37
N VAL A 152 1.71 14.10 -0.52
CA VAL A 152 2.33 13.37 0.60
C VAL A 152 3.22 14.29 1.43
N GLY A 153 4.03 15.14 0.79
CA GLY A 153 5.00 15.99 1.50
C GLY A 153 4.50 17.36 1.93
N GLY A 154 3.43 17.89 1.31
CA GLY A 154 2.88 19.20 1.66
C GLY A 154 3.92 20.31 1.55
N GLU A 155 4.19 21.02 2.65
CA GLU A 155 5.18 22.11 2.70
C GLU A 155 6.62 21.63 2.50
N LEU A 156 6.92 20.33 2.68
CA LEU A 156 8.25 19.75 2.44
C LEU A 156 8.60 19.64 0.95
N GLY A 157 7.63 19.85 0.05
CA GLY A 157 7.76 19.50 -1.36
C GLY A 157 7.49 18.00 -1.60
N PRO A 158 7.88 17.44 -2.76
CA PRO A 158 7.63 16.03 -3.06
C PRO A 158 8.25 15.09 -2.02
N ALA A 159 7.46 14.17 -1.47
CA ALA A 159 7.93 13.19 -0.50
C ALA A 159 7.30 11.81 -0.71
N GLU A 160 7.92 10.80 -0.11
CA GLU A 160 7.37 9.46 0.06
C GLU A 160 7.14 9.19 1.55
N ARG A 161 6.14 8.35 1.85
CA ARG A 161 5.73 8.02 3.21
C ARG A 161 6.03 6.58 3.53
N PHE A 162 6.65 6.38 4.69
CA PHE A 162 7.02 5.07 5.20
C PHE A 162 6.59 4.91 6.64
N TRP A 163 6.20 3.71 7.06
CA TRP A 163 5.93 3.40 8.46
C TRP A 163 6.90 2.34 8.97
N PRO A 164 7.55 2.53 10.13
CA PRO A 164 8.29 1.46 10.79
C PRO A 164 7.37 0.27 11.06
N VAL A 165 7.75 -0.92 10.64
CA VAL A 165 7.00 -2.15 10.90
C VAL A 165 7.35 -2.68 12.28
N LEU A 166 6.33 -2.97 13.10
CA LEU A 166 6.54 -3.52 14.43
C LEU A 166 6.60 -5.05 14.40
N PRO A 167 7.55 -5.67 15.12
CA PRO A 167 7.75 -7.11 15.08
C PRO A 167 6.53 -7.90 15.58
N ALA A 168 6.41 -9.15 15.14
CA ALA A 168 5.41 -10.07 15.67
C ALA A 168 5.65 -10.32 17.17
N GLY A 169 4.66 -10.03 18.02
CA GLY A 169 4.75 -10.21 19.48
C GLY A 169 5.08 -8.95 20.28
N ALA A 170 5.32 -7.80 19.64
CA ALA A 170 5.27 -6.52 20.30
C ALA A 170 3.79 -6.14 20.52
N ALA A 171 3.32 -6.28 21.76
CA ALA A 171 2.09 -5.71 22.30
C ALA A 171 2.42 -5.08 23.66
#